data_AF-A0A833G2B1-F1
#
_entry.id   AF-A0A833G2B1-F1
#
_cell.length_a   1.000
_cell.length_b   1.000
_cell.length_c   1.000
_cell.angle_alpha   90.00
_cell.angle_beta   90.00
_cell.angle_gamma   90.00
#
_symmetry.space_group_name_H-M   'P 1'
#
loop_
_entity.id
_entity.type
_entity.pdbx_description
1 polymer ?
#
loop_
_entity_poly.entity_id
_entity_poly.type
_entity_poly.pdbx_seq_one_letter_code
_entity_poly.pdbx_strand_id
1 'polypeptide(L)'
;QARHPLTGRPWPPIPEIVTDVWRAVAGYPHPPEACLVNYYAPGARMGLHQDRDEEDFDAPIVSLSLGDACLFRIGGATRGAPTGSFRLSSGDFVVLGGPSRLAFHGVDRIYPGTSDLLRGWFPEGGRINLTLRRVTKLL
;
A
#
# COMPACT_ATOMS: atom_id res chain seq x y z
N GLN A 1 8.02 -4.12 -13.95
CA GLN A 1 9.44 -3.75 -14.19
C GLN A 1 10.33 -4.62 -13.28
N ALA A 2 11.13 -5.52 -13.85
CA ALA A 2 11.92 -6.50 -13.09
C ALA A 2 13.23 -5.94 -12.49
N ARG A 3 13.74 -4.82 -13.02
CA ARG A 3 15.02 -4.23 -12.60
C ARG A 3 14.85 -2.80 -12.12
N HIS A 4 15.66 -2.42 -11.15
CA HIS A 4 15.71 -1.05 -10.62
C HIS A 4 16.18 -0.08 -11.72
N PRO A 5 15.42 0.99 -12.04
CA PRO A 5 15.69 1.83 -13.20
C PRO A 5 17.03 2.57 -13.12
N LEU A 6 17.48 2.96 -11.93
CA LEU A 6 18.76 3.67 -11.76
C LEU A 6 20.00 2.75 -11.69
N THR A 7 19.86 1.51 -11.19
CA THR A 7 21.02 0.63 -10.92
C THR A 7 21.09 -0.54 -11.89
N GLY A 8 20.02 -0.84 -12.62
CA GLY A 8 19.90 -2.01 -13.49
C GLY A 8 19.89 -3.36 -12.76
N ARG A 9 20.05 -3.38 -11.44
CA ARG A 9 20.03 -4.60 -10.63
C ARG A 9 18.60 -5.10 -10.44
N PRO A 10 18.39 -6.41 -10.21
CA PRO A 10 17.09 -6.91 -9.78
C PRO A 10 16.61 -6.18 -8.53
N TRP A 11 15.30 -6.01 -8.39
CA TRP A 11 14.73 -5.60 -7.10
C TRP A 11 15.05 -6.68 -6.04
N PRO A 12 15.24 -6.28 -4.77
CA PRO A 12 15.40 -7.26 -3.70
C PRO A 12 14.13 -8.11 -3.57
N PRO A 13 14.24 -9.35 -3.07
CA PRO A 13 13.08 -10.18 -2.80
C PRO A 13 12.18 -9.51 -1.76
N ILE A 14 10.88 -9.78 -1.84
CA ILE A 14 9.92 -9.38 -0.80
C ILE A 14 10.29 -10.15 0.48
N PRO A 15 10.48 -9.48 1.63
CA PRO A 15 10.78 -10.18 2.88
C PRO A 15 9.68 -11.19 3.25
N GLU A 16 10.05 -12.35 3.78
CA GLU A 16 9.11 -13.44 4.11
C GLU A 16 7.99 -12.97 5.03
N ILE A 17 8.32 -12.23 6.09
CA ILE A 17 7.33 -11.66 7.02
C ILE A 17 6.27 -10.79 6.33
N VAL A 18 6.61 -10.13 5.22
CA VAL A 18 5.66 -9.33 4.43
C VAL A 18 4.80 -10.24 3.56
N THR A 19 5.36 -11.30 3.00
CA THR A 19 4.59 -12.31 2.28
C THR A 19 3.64 -13.10 3.20
N ASP A 20 3.97 -13.24 4.48
CA ASP A 20 3.11 -13.88 5.48
C ASP A 20 1.83 -13.10 5.71
N VAL A 21 1.94 -11.76 5.75
CA VAL A 21 0.76 -10.88 5.83
C VAL A 21 -0.16 -11.13 4.64
N TRP A 22 0.37 -11.17 3.41
CA TRP A 22 -0.43 -11.49 2.22
C TRP A 22 -1.14 -12.84 2.37
N ARG A 23 -0.40 -13.89 2.74
CA ARG A 23 -0.97 -15.24 2.92
C ARG A 23 -2.11 -15.25 3.93
N ALA A 24 -2.01 -14.45 4.98
CA ALA A 24 -3.02 -14.38 6.03
C ALA A 24 -4.28 -13.62 5.63
N VAL A 25 -4.18 -12.56 4.80
CA VAL A 25 -5.29 -11.60 4.61
C VAL A 25 -5.78 -11.42 3.18
N ALA A 26 -5.01 -11.83 2.16
CA ALA A 26 -5.37 -11.57 0.77
C ALA A 26 -6.59 -12.37 0.32
N GLY A 27 -6.79 -13.58 0.86
CA GLY A 27 -7.87 -14.46 0.39
C GLY A 27 -7.74 -14.82 -1.09
N TYR A 28 -6.50 -14.87 -1.61
CA TYR A 28 -6.18 -15.12 -3.02
C TYR A 28 -5.13 -16.25 -3.11
N PRO A 29 -5.27 -17.20 -4.05
CA PRO A 29 -4.51 -18.47 -4.03
C PRO A 29 -3.02 -18.33 -4.38
N HIS A 30 -2.59 -17.22 -4.98
CA HIS A 30 -1.21 -17.03 -5.42
C HIS A 30 -0.48 -15.94 -4.63
N PRO A 31 0.87 -16.02 -4.52
CA PRO A 31 1.66 -15.03 -3.79
C PRO A 31 1.71 -13.69 -4.52
N PRO A 32 2.07 -12.60 -3.80
CA PRO A 32 2.30 -11.31 -4.42
C PRO A 32 3.60 -11.36 -5.23
N GLU A 33 3.67 -10.54 -6.27
CA GLU A 33 4.85 -10.44 -7.16
C GLU A 33 5.57 -9.11 -6.99
N ALA A 34 4.88 -8.11 -6.44
CA ALA A 34 5.40 -6.78 -6.21
C ALA A 34 5.05 -6.29 -4.81
N CYS A 35 5.99 -5.56 -4.20
CA CYS A 35 5.78 -4.77 -3.00
C CYS A 35 6.29 -3.36 -3.26
N LEU A 36 5.38 -2.40 -3.40
CA LEU A 36 5.75 -0.99 -3.46
C LEU A 36 5.95 -0.47 -2.03
N VAL A 37 7.07 0.20 -1.79
CA VAL A 37 7.38 0.84 -0.51
C VAL A 37 7.24 2.34 -0.66
N ASN A 38 6.26 2.92 0.02
CA ASN A 38 6.06 4.36 0.07
C ASN A 38 6.48 4.90 1.44
N TYR A 39 7.35 5.91 1.46
CA TYR A 39 7.63 6.70 2.66
C TYR A 39 6.95 8.07 2.57
N TYR A 40 6.28 8.46 3.64
CA TYR A 40 5.60 9.74 3.80
C TYR A 40 6.21 10.48 4.98
N ALA A 41 6.97 11.53 4.68
CA ALA A 41 7.42 12.49 5.69
C ALA A 41 6.23 13.30 6.25
N PRO A 42 6.40 14.00 7.38
CA PRO A 42 5.40 14.95 7.87
C PRO A 42 4.95 15.92 6.76
N GLY A 43 3.63 16.07 6.58
CA GLY A 43 3.03 16.92 5.54
C GLY A 43 2.93 16.29 4.14
N ALA A 44 3.53 15.12 3.90
CA ALA A 44 3.36 14.41 2.64
C ALA A 44 1.92 13.93 2.43
N ARG A 45 1.51 13.82 1.16
CA ARG A 45 0.17 13.39 0.75
C ARG A 45 0.22 12.65 -0.58
N MET A 46 -0.80 11.84 -0.85
CA MET A 46 -1.02 11.19 -2.12
C MET A 46 -2.49 11.33 -2.50
N GLY A 47 -2.75 12.01 -3.62
CA GLY A 47 -4.11 12.23 -4.11
C GLY A 47 -4.83 10.94 -4.48
N LEU A 48 -6.13 11.07 -4.72
CA LEU A 48 -6.95 9.93 -5.18
C LEU A 48 -6.46 9.41 -6.52
N HIS A 49 -6.10 8.12 -6.52
CA HIS A 49 -5.65 7.37 -7.69
C HIS A 49 -6.25 5.96 -7.64
N GLN A 50 -6.07 5.22 -8.72
CA GLN A 50 -6.41 3.80 -8.82
C GLN A 50 -5.14 3.04 -9.16
N ASP A 51 -5.03 1.84 -8.62
CA ASP A 51 -4.01 0.87 -8.98
C ASP A 51 -4.53 0.01 -10.14
N ARG A 52 -4.02 0.30 -11.34
CA ARG A 52 -4.50 -0.28 -12.62
C ARG A 52 -3.41 -0.88 -13.49
N ASP A 53 -2.19 -0.95 -12.96
CA ASP A 53 -1.02 -1.40 -13.72
C ASP A 53 -0.86 -2.93 -13.69
N GLU A 54 -1.79 -3.64 -13.05
CA GLU A 54 -1.83 -5.09 -12.95
C GLU A 54 -2.75 -5.72 -14.00
N GLU A 55 -2.43 -6.92 -14.46
CA GLU A 55 -3.25 -7.72 -15.37
C GLU A 55 -4.34 -8.49 -14.62
N ASP A 56 -4.09 -8.85 -13.35
CA ASP A 56 -5.04 -9.58 -12.52
C ASP A 56 -5.76 -8.66 -11.51
N PHE A 57 -7.02 -8.34 -11.83
CA PHE A 57 -7.91 -7.60 -10.93
C PHE A 57 -8.77 -8.50 -10.03
N ASP A 58 -8.65 -9.83 -10.15
CA ASP A 58 -9.25 -10.75 -9.18
C ASP A 58 -8.38 -10.81 -7.90
N ALA A 59 -7.07 -10.62 -8.05
CA ALA A 59 -6.14 -10.45 -6.94
C ALA A 59 -6.34 -9.10 -6.22
N PRO A 60 -6.35 -9.08 -4.88
CA PRO A 60 -6.51 -7.84 -4.12
C PRO A 60 -5.23 -7.01 -4.11
N ILE A 61 -5.35 -5.78 -3.61
CA ILE A 61 -4.22 -5.02 -3.06
C ILE A 61 -4.21 -5.18 -1.56
N VAL A 62 -3.07 -5.53 -0.97
CA VAL A 62 -2.86 -5.53 0.48
C VAL A 62 -1.93 -4.40 0.85
N SER A 63 -2.41 -3.47 1.67
CA SER A 63 -1.70 -2.24 2.04
C SER A 63 -1.48 -2.19 3.55
N LEU A 64 -0.23 -2.34 4.00
CA LEU A 64 0.17 -2.32 5.41
C LEU A 64 0.72 -0.95 5.82
N SER A 65 0.30 -0.42 6.97
CA SER A 65 0.77 0.86 7.51
C SER A 65 1.75 0.67 8.67
N LEU A 66 2.89 1.36 8.62
CA LEU A 66 3.94 1.32 9.65
C LEU A 66 4.37 2.75 10.00
N GLY A 67 4.54 3.05 11.28
CA GLY A 67 4.92 4.40 11.74
C GLY A 67 3.71 5.29 11.97
N ASP A 68 3.85 6.58 11.69
CA ASP A 68 2.81 7.57 11.94
C ASP A 68 1.50 7.23 11.24
N ALA A 69 0.40 7.48 11.95
CA ALA A 69 -0.93 7.28 11.43
C ALA A 69 -1.21 8.23 10.24
N CYS A 70 -2.14 7.84 9.37
CA CYS A 70 -2.63 8.70 8.30
C CYS A 70 -4.15 8.75 8.22
N LEU A 71 -4.67 9.80 7.59
CA LEU A 71 -6.04 9.86 7.11
C LEU A 71 -6.07 9.24 5.71
N PHE A 72 -6.57 8.01 5.63
CA PHE A 72 -6.76 7.30 4.38
C PHE A 72 -8.14 7.64 3.82
N ARG A 73 -8.18 7.96 2.52
CA ARG A 73 -9.42 8.25 1.80
C ARG A 73 -9.68 7.15 0.79
N ILE A 74 -10.93 6.69 0.72
CA ILE A 74 -11.41 5.73 -0.27
C ILE A 74 -12.71 6.23 -0.90
N GLY A 75 -12.87 6.03 -2.21
CA GLY A 75 -14.07 6.34 -2.97
C GLY A 75 -14.60 5.13 -3.73
N GLY A 76 -15.43 5.39 -4.74
CA GLY A 76 -15.91 4.35 -5.67
C GLY A 76 -14.90 4.02 -6.78
N ALA A 77 -15.32 3.15 -7.71
CA ALA A 77 -14.53 2.77 -8.88
C ALA A 77 -14.47 3.86 -9.97
N THR A 78 -15.29 4.92 -9.85
CA THR A 78 -15.33 6.04 -10.79
C THR A 78 -14.85 7.33 -10.12
N ARG A 79 -14.22 8.19 -10.91
CA ARG A 79 -13.74 9.49 -10.43
C ARG A 79 -14.95 10.36 -10.03
N GLY A 80 -14.88 10.98 -8.85
CA GLY A 80 -15.94 11.85 -8.34
C GLY A 80 -17.07 11.12 -7.59
N ALA A 81 -17.02 9.78 -7.48
CA ALA A 81 -17.89 9.05 -6.57
C ALA A 81 -17.68 9.51 -5.12
N PRO A 82 -18.70 9.37 -4.24
CA PRO A 82 -18.58 9.72 -2.83
C PRO A 82 -17.37 9.06 -2.16
N THR A 83 -16.71 9.79 -1.27
CA THR A 83 -15.53 9.31 -0.55
C THR A 83 -15.78 9.20 0.93
N GLY A 84 -15.30 8.12 1.54
CA GLY A 84 -15.13 7.98 2.98
C GLY A 84 -13.67 8.22 3.37
N SER A 85 -13.44 8.52 4.64
CA SER A 85 -12.08 8.60 5.20
C SER A 85 -12.04 7.97 6.57
N PHE A 86 -10.94 7.29 6.87
CA PHE A 86 -10.68 6.69 8.17
C PHE A 86 -9.20 6.75 8.50
N ARG A 87 -8.89 6.68 9.79
CA ARG A 87 -7.51 6.70 10.27
C ARG A 87 -6.91 5.31 10.15
N LEU A 88 -5.71 5.22 9.60
CA LEU A 88 -4.86 4.04 9.65
C LEU A 88 -3.67 4.33 10.56
N SER A 89 -3.47 3.49 11.57
CA SER A 89 -2.36 3.57 12.52
C SER A 89 -1.28 2.54 12.18
N SER A 90 -0.14 2.60 12.87
CA SER A 90 0.90 1.58 12.75
C SER A 90 0.34 0.19 13.05
N GLY A 91 0.56 -0.77 12.16
CA GLY A 91 0.06 -2.14 12.26
C GLY A 91 -1.25 -2.39 11.51
N ASP A 92 -2.00 -1.35 11.15
CA ASP A 92 -3.24 -1.51 10.38
C ASP A 92 -2.94 -1.91 8.93
N PHE A 93 -3.81 -2.75 8.38
CA PHE A 93 -3.80 -3.12 6.96
C PHE A 93 -5.17 -2.87 6.31
N VAL A 94 -5.14 -2.56 5.02
CA VAL A 94 -6.32 -2.45 4.16
C VAL A 94 -6.19 -3.44 3.02
N VAL A 95 -7.27 -4.20 2.76
CA VAL A 95 -7.38 -5.09 1.61
C VAL A 95 -8.42 -4.52 0.65
N LEU A 96 -7.97 -4.18 -0.56
CA LEU A 96 -8.84 -3.72 -1.65
C LEU A 96 -9.02 -4.87 -2.64
N GLY A 97 -10.07 -5.66 -2.44
CA GLY A 97 -10.47 -6.77 -3.30
C GLY A 97 -11.88 -6.60 -3.86
N GLY A 98 -12.27 -7.50 -4.77
CA GLY A 98 -13.61 -7.53 -5.35
C GLY A 98 -14.06 -6.17 -5.89
N PRO A 99 -15.28 -5.67 -5.56
CA PRO A 99 -15.77 -4.37 -6.03
C PRO A 99 -14.87 -3.17 -5.65
N SER A 100 -14.09 -3.29 -4.59
CA SER A 100 -13.19 -2.24 -4.12
C SER A 100 -11.78 -2.32 -4.71
N ARG A 101 -11.46 -3.36 -5.50
CA ARG A 101 -10.12 -3.52 -6.10
C ARG A 101 -9.70 -2.34 -6.96
N LEU A 102 -10.66 -1.68 -7.59
CA LEU A 102 -10.47 -0.49 -8.42
C LEU A 102 -11.01 0.78 -7.73
N ALA A 103 -11.18 0.78 -6.41
CA ALA A 103 -11.60 1.99 -5.71
C ALA A 103 -10.53 3.09 -5.82
N PHE A 104 -10.96 4.33 -6.10
CA PHE A 104 -10.09 5.49 -5.95
C PHE A 104 -9.68 5.62 -4.49
N HIS A 105 -8.40 5.76 -4.21
CA HIS A 105 -7.92 5.88 -2.84
C HIS A 105 -6.65 6.73 -2.73
N GLY A 106 -6.30 7.14 -1.52
CA GLY A 106 -5.17 8.03 -1.28
C GLY A 106 -4.90 8.30 0.19
N VAL A 107 -3.88 9.10 0.44
CA VAL A 107 -3.43 9.52 1.76
C VAL A 107 -3.54 11.04 1.83
N ASP A 108 -4.54 11.54 2.56
CA ASP A 108 -4.80 12.98 2.64
C ASP A 108 -3.85 13.71 3.59
N ARG A 109 -3.51 13.05 4.70
CA ARG A 109 -2.78 13.65 5.81
C ARG A 109 -2.00 12.58 6.58
N ILE A 110 -0.77 12.88 6.95
CA ILE A 110 -0.02 12.17 7.99
C ILE A 110 -0.24 12.86 9.33
N TYR A 111 -0.35 12.10 10.41
CA TYR A 111 -0.44 12.58 11.80
C TYR A 111 0.91 12.35 12.50
N PRO A 112 1.82 13.35 12.50
CA PRO A 112 3.17 13.17 13.01
C PRO A 112 3.22 12.85 14.51
N GLY A 113 4.21 12.07 14.92
CA GLY A 113 4.47 11.76 16.33
C GLY A 113 3.45 10.81 16.97
N THR A 114 2.73 10.04 16.15
CA THR A 114 1.79 9.02 16.61
C THR A 114 2.43 7.63 16.68
N SER A 115 3.68 7.49 16.24
CA SER A 115 4.53 6.32 16.42
C SER A 115 6.01 6.70 16.48
N ASP A 116 6.78 5.99 17.30
CA ASP A 116 8.24 6.14 17.35
C ASP A 116 8.98 5.11 16.48
N LEU A 117 8.25 4.18 15.85
CA LEU A 117 8.81 3.02 15.13
C LEU A 117 9.89 3.40 14.13
N LEU A 118 9.75 4.53 13.44
CA LEU A 118 10.62 4.93 12.35
C LEU A 118 11.73 5.91 12.74
N ARG A 119 11.75 6.40 13.98
CA ARG A 119 12.68 7.47 14.41
C ARG A 119 14.15 7.09 14.34
N GLY A 120 14.47 5.80 14.40
CA GLY A 120 15.84 5.30 14.23
C GLY A 120 16.40 5.52 12.82
N TRP A 121 15.53 5.64 11.80
CA TRP A 121 15.92 5.87 10.40
C TRP A 121 15.53 7.26 9.90
N PHE A 122 14.41 7.79 10.38
CA PHE A 122 13.86 9.09 10.02
C PHE A 122 13.61 9.90 11.29
N PRO A 123 14.51 10.82 11.69
CA PRO A 123 14.42 11.51 12.99
C PRO A 123 13.08 12.23 13.24
N GLU A 124 12.49 12.78 12.17
CA GLU A 124 11.17 13.46 12.19
C GLU A 124 9.98 12.50 12.23
N GLY A 125 10.22 11.19 12.29
CA GLY A 125 9.19 10.16 12.17
C GLY A 125 8.69 10.01 10.73
N GLY A 126 7.38 9.89 10.56
CA GLY A 126 6.74 9.63 9.27
C GLY A 126 6.11 8.26 9.18
N ARG A 127 5.64 7.91 7.99
CA ARG A 127 4.89 6.68 7.71
C ARG A 127 5.52 5.90 6.58
N ILE A 128 5.67 4.59 6.74
CA ILE A 128 5.92 3.65 5.66
C ILE A 128 4.62 2.92 5.32
N ASN A 129 4.40 2.70 4.03
CA ASN A 129 3.36 1.84 3.53
C ASN A 129 3.94 0.78 2.60
N LEU A 130 3.61 -0.47 2.88
CA LEU A 130 3.94 -1.61 2.03
C LEU A 130 2.68 -2.01 1.27
N THR A 131 2.72 -1.89 -0.05
CA THR A 131 1.59 -2.24 -0.93
C THR A 131 1.95 -3.46 -1.76
N LEU A 132 1.34 -4.60 -1.40
CA LEU A 132 1.53 -5.89 -2.04
C LEU A 132 0.52 -6.09 -3.16
N ARG A 133 0.99 -6.57 -4.30
CA ARG A 133 0.18 -6.80 -5.50
C ARG A 133 0.61 -8.06 -6.23
N ARG A 134 -0.36 -8.74 -6.83
CA ARG A 134 -0.15 -9.71 -7.91
C ARG A 134 -0.22 -8.93 -9.22
N VAL A 135 0.74 -9.11 -10.11
CA VAL A 135 0.80 -8.34 -11.36
C VAL A 135 0.24 -9.15 -12.51
N THR A 136 0.61 -10.43 -12.61
CA THR A 136 0.22 -11.30 -13.72
C THR A 136 -1.01 -12.13 -13.40
N LYS A 137 -1.86 -12.36 -14.42
CA LYS A 137 -2.97 -13.31 -14.33
C LYS A 137 -2.47 -14.71 -14.65
N LEU A 138 -2.74 -15.66 -13.75
CA LEU A 138 -2.54 -17.08 -14.06
C LEU A 138 -3.78 -17.61 -14.78
N LEU A 139 -3.55 -18.38 -15.85
CA LEU A 139 -4.58 -19.08 -16.62
C LEU A 139 -5.05 -20.34 -15.88
#